data_AF-A0A059BB38-F1
#
_entry.id   AF-A0A059BB38-F1
#
_cell.length_a   1.000
_cell.length_b   1.000
_cell.length_c   1.000
_cell.angle_alpha   90.00
_cell.angle_beta   90.00
_cell.angle_gamma   90.00
#
_symmetry.space_group_name_H-M   'P 1'
#
loop_
_entity.id
_entity.type
_entity.pdbx_description
1 polymer ?
#
loop_
_entity_poly.entity_id
_entity_poly.type
_entity_poly.pdbx_seq_one_letter_code
_entity_poly.pdbx_strand_id
1 'polypeptide(L)'
;MKSCEPSTSADGKGRASLTLPKVVRGIVCLSVLLLTAFMMLVYLGFLTAVPLRFFSVHYSRKAISYFFGIWLALWPFLFEKINKTKVIFCGETVPPRERVLLIANHRTEVDWMYLWDLALRKGRIGYIKYVLKSSLMKLPVFGWSFQLLEFISVERKWEIDESSMHRMLQTFKDPRDPLWLAVFPEGTDFT
;
A
#
# COMPACT_ATOMS: atom_id res chain seq x y z
N MET A 1 10.48 -2.66 19.36
CA MET A 1 9.08 -3.10 19.48
C MET A 1 8.89 -3.61 20.90
N LYS A 2 7.74 -3.37 21.54
CA LYS A 2 7.47 -3.85 22.91
C LYS A 2 7.03 -5.32 22.87
N SER A 3 7.20 -6.07 23.97
CA SER A 3 6.52 -7.35 24.12
C SER A 3 5.01 -7.13 23.98
N CYS A 4 4.34 -8.04 23.28
CA CYS A 4 2.90 -8.00 23.10
C CYS A 4 2.26 -8.54 24.38
N GLU A 5 2.19 -7.73 25.43
CA GLU A 5 1.26 -8.04 26.52
C GLU A 5 -0.15 -7.84 25.98
N PRO A 6 -1.06 -8.82 26.13
CA PRO A 6 -2.45 -8.63 25.77
C PRO A 6 -2.95 -7.41 26.54
N SER A 7 -3.48 -6.43 25.82
CA SER A 7 -4.13 -5.30 26.47
C SER A 7 -5.24 -5.86 27.35
N THR A 8 -5.09 -5.75 28.67
CA THR A 8 -6.18 -5.96 29.62
C THR A 8 -7.18 -4.83 29.44
N SER A 9 -7.95 -4.86 28.35
CA SER A 9 -9.21 -4.15 28.25
C SER A 9 -10.30 -5.16 28.60
N ALA A 10 -10.52 -5.33 29.90
CA ALA A 10 -11.84 -5.68 30.37
C ALA A 10 -12.76 -4.51 29.99
N ASP A 11 -13.49 -4.63 28.89
CA ASP A 11 -14.83 -4.06 28.78
C ASP A 11 -15.51 -4.62 27.52
N GLY A 12 -16.58 -5.39 27.71
CA GLY A 12 -17.53 -5.71 26.66
C GLY A 12 -18.29 -4.45 26.25
N LYS A 13 -17.64 -3.53 25.55
CA LYS A 13 -18.31 -2.38 24.97
C LYS A 13 -18.96 -2.80 23.67
N GLY A 14 -20.28 -2.99 23.73
CA GLY A 14 -21.15 -3.07 22.57
C GLY A 14 -20.81 -1.95 21.57
N ARG A 15 -21.00 -2.24 20.28
CA ARG A 15 -20.66 -1.40 19.13
C ARG A 15 -21.05 0.07 19.39
N ALA A 16 -20.08 0.88 19.83
CA ALA A 16 -20.34 2.27 20.17
C ALA A 16 -20.81 3.00 18.90
N SER A 17 -21.95 3.69 18.98
CA SER A 17 -22.51 4.42 17.84
C SER A 17 -21.54 5.53 17.39
N LEU A 18 -21.42 5.72 16.07
CA LEU A 18 -20.61 6.81 15.54
C LEU A 18 -21.30 8.15 15.85
N THR A 19 -20.67 8.95 16.70
CA THR A 19 -21.09 10.32 16.96
C THR A 19 -20.93 11.18 15.70
N LEU A 20 -21.83 12.12 15.43
CA LEU A 20 -21.77 13.02 14.27
C LEU A 20 -20.39 13.67 14.05
N PRO A 21 -19.67 14.20 15.07
CA PRO A 21 -18.33 14.76 14.86
C PRO A 21 -17.30 13.76 14.32
N LYS A 22 -17.39 12.49 14.74
CA LYS A 22 -16.51 11.41 14.24
C LYS A 22 -16.83 11.08 12.78
N VAL A 23 -18.11 11.08 12.41
CA VAL A 23 -18.54 10.88 11.03
C VAL A 23 -18.03 12.01 10.14
N VAL A 24 -18.28 13.26 10.53
CA VAL A 24 -17.81 14.45 9.79
C VAL A 24 -16.28 14.42 9.62
N ARG A 25 -15.54 14.13 10.69
CA ARG A 25 -14.08 14.00 10.62
C ARG A 25 -13.64 12.88 9.67
N GLY A 26 -14.31 11.74 9.71
CA GLY A 26 -14.06 10.62 8.80
C GLY A 26 -14.29 11.00 7.34
N ILE A 27 -15.40 11.69 7.04
CA ILE A 27 -15.72 12.20 5.70
C ILE A 27 -14.63 13.17 5.24
N VAL A 28 -14.24 14.14 6.07
CA VAL A 28 -13.17 15.10 5.72
C VAL A 28 -11.85 14.38 5.42
N CYS A 29 -11.45 13.41 6.25
CA CYS A 29 -10.24 12.63 6.02
C CYS A 29 -10.31 11.85 4.69
N LEU A 30 -11.45 11.22 4.41
CA LEU A 30 -11.66 10.49 3.16
C LEU A 30 -11.64 11.42 1.95
N SER A 31 -12.30 12.57 2.03
CA SER A 31 -12.29 13.58 0.96
C SER A 31 -10.87 14.08 0.68
N VAL A 32 -10.07 14.36 1.71
CA VAL A 32 -8.66 14.76 1.55
C VAL A 32 -7.86 13.66 0.84
N LEU A 33 -8.02 12.40 1.24
CA LEU A 33 -7.32 11.28 0.61
C LEU A 33 -7.69 11.10 -0.86
N LEU A 34 -8.98 11.19 -1.19
CA LEU A 34 -9.48 11.03 -2.56
C LEU A 34 -9.08 12.20 -3.47
N LEU A 35 -9.21 13.45 -3.00
CA LEU A 35 -8.81 14.63 -3.76
C LEU A 35 -7.30 14.65 -4.02
N THR A 36 -6.49 14.33 -3.02
CA THR A 36 -5.04 14.26 -3.19
C THR A 36 -4.62 13.07 -4.05
N ALA A 37 -5.32 11.94 -4.01
CA ALA A 37 -5.10 10.83 -4.93
C ALA A 37 -5.29 11.28 -6.38
N PHE A 38 -6.41 11.95 -6.67
CA PHE A 38 -6.69 12.46 -8.00
C PHE A 38 -5.59 13.43 -8.48
N MET A 39 -5.19 14.39 -7.64
CA MET A 39 -4.12 15.33 -7.98
C MET A 39 -2.78 14.64 -8.24
N MET A 40 -2.42 13.64 -7.44
CA MET A 40 -1.19 12.87 -7.59
C MET A 40 -1.15 12.08 -8.90
N LEU A 41 -2.26 11.43 -9.24
CA LEU A 41 -2.38 10.63 -10.46
C LEU A 41 -2.34 11.50 -11.72
N VAL A 42 -3.01 12.65 -11.70
CA VAL A 42 -3.12 13.54 -12.87
C VAL A 42 -1.84 14.35 -13.09
N TYR A 43 -1.27 14.94 -12.03
CA TYR A 43 -0.24 15.97 -12.20
C TYR A 43 1.19 15.51 -11.91
N LEU A 44 1.40 14.56 -11.00
CA LEU A 44 2.73 14.28 -10.46
C LEU A 44 3.32 12.98 -10.99
N GLY A 45 2.53 11.91 -11.09
CA GLY A 45 3.00 10.59 -11.56
C GLY A 45 3.22 10.52 -13.07
N PHE A 46 2.28 11.01 -13.88
CA PHE A 46 2.32 10.81 -15.33
C PHE A 46 3.28 11.79 -16.03
N LEU A 47 3.24 13.08 -15.66
CA LEU A 47 4.02 14.12 -16.34
C LEU A 47 5.53 14.07 -16.05
N THR A 48 5.94 13.64 -14.85
CA THR A 48 7.36 13.66 -14.47
C THR A 48 8.05 12.31 -14.65
N ALA A 49 7.37 11.19 -14.40
CA ALA A 49 8.02 9.88 -14.38
C ALA A 49 8.04 9.14 -15.71
N VAL A 50 7.06 9.39 -16.60
CA VAL A 50 7.01 8.78 -17.93
C VAL A 50 8.18 9.25 -18.81
N PRO A 51 8.50 10.56 -18.89
CA PRO A 51 9.69 11.03 -19.61
C PRO A 51 10.98 10.42 -19.04
N LEU A 52 11.13 10.41 -17.72
CA LEU A 52 12.31 9.82 -17.06
C LEU A 52 12.48 8.34 -17.39
N ARG A 53 11.40 7.60 -17.64
CA ARG A 53 11.45 6.18 -17.97
C ARG A 53 12.15 5.90 -19.30
N PHE A 54 12.10 6.84 -20.25
CA PHE A 54 12.85 6.73 -21.52
C PHE A 54 14.37 6.87 -21.33
N PHE A 55 14.83 7.51 -20.25
CA PHE A 55 16.25 7.68 -19.95
C PHE A 55 16.77 6.65 -18.94
N SER A 56 16.00 6.35 -17.89
CA SER A 56 16.40 5.41 -16.86
C SER A 56 15.21 4.86 -16.08
N VAL A 57 15.07 3.54 -16.09
CA VAL A 57 14.07 2.82 -15.29
C VAL A 57 14.30 3.03 -13.79
N HIS A 58 15.55 3.04 -13.34
CA HIS A 58 15.91 3.23 -11.92
C HIS A 58 15.43 4.59 -11.39
N TYR A 59 15.76 5.68 -12.09
CA TYR A 59 15.37 7.02 -11.67
C TYR A 59 13.86 7.24 -11.80
N SER A 60 13.22 6.67 -12.83
CA SER A 60 11.76 6.68 -12.96
C SER A 60 11.09 6.00 -11.76
N ARG A 61 11.52 4.79 -11.37
CA ARG A 61 11.04 4.08 -10.18
C ARG A 61 11.21 4.91 -8.92
N LYS A 62 12.39 5.49 -8.71
CA LYS A 62 12.68 6.35 -7.55
C LYS A 62 11.75 7.57 -7.48
N ALA A 63 11.51 8.23 -8.60
CA ALA A 63 10.61 9.38 -8.68
C ALA A 63 9.15 8.99 -8.38
N ILE A 64 8.65 7.93 -9.02
CA ILE A 64 7.30 7.41 -8.79
C ILE A 64 7.13 7.02 -7.32
N SER A 65 8.08 6.26 -6.77
CA SER A 65 8.06 5.83 -5.37
C SER A 65 8.11 7.00 -4.39
N TYR A 66 8.85 8.07 -4.68
CA TYR A 66 8.87 9.26 -3.83
C TYR A 66 7.47 9.90 -3.74
N PHE A 67 6.85 10.18 -4.89
CA PHE A 67 5.54 10.79 -4.96
C PHE A 67 4.45 9.88 -4.39
N PHE A 68 4.44 8.61 -4.78
CA PHE A 68 3.52 7.61 -4.24
C PHE A 68 3.66 7.47 -2.73
N GLY A 69 4.90 7.48 -2.21
CA GLY A 69 5.19 7.40 -0.79
C GLY A 69 4.65 8.60 0.00
N ILE A 70 4.75 9.82 -0.53
CA ILE A 70 4.15 11.01 0.08
C ILE A 70 2.63 10.85 0.20
N TRP A 71 1.99 10.41 -0.88
CA TRP A 71 0.54 10.20 -0.87
C TRP A 71 0.12 9.12 0.12
N LEU A 72 0.78 7.95 0.11
CA LEU A 72 0.50 6.87 1.05
C LEU A 72 0.72 7.29 2.52
N ALA A 73 1.71 8.15 2.78
CA ALA A 73 2.01 8.63 4.14
C ALA A 73 0.90 9.51 4.75
N LEU A 74 -0.01 10.06 3.92
CA LEU A 74 -1.19 10.77 4.41
C LEU A 74 -2.08 9.86 5.24
N TRP A 75 -2.20 8.58 4.90
CA TRP A 75 -3.04 7.66 5.66
C TRP A 75 -2.53 7.43 7.09
N PRO A 76 -1.30 6.94 7.34
CA PRO A 76 -0.77 6.82 8.70
C PRO A 76 -0.88 8.12 9.50
N PHE A 77 -0.67 9.27 8.86
CA PHE A 77 -0.83 10.57 9.49
C PHE A 77 -2.28 10.83 9.93
N LEU A 78 -3.25 10.71 9.02
CA LEU A 78 -4.67 10.91 9.34
C LEU A 78 -5.17 9.90 10.37
N PHE A 79 -4.76 8.64 10.25
CA PHE A 79 -5.21 7.57 11.13
C PHE A 79 -4.63 7.69 12.54
N GLU A 80 -3.31 7.84 12.65
CA GLU A 80 -2.65 7.87 13.96
C GLU A 80 -2.69 9.24 14.63
N LYS A 81 -2.56 10.34 13.87
CA LYS A 81 -2.44 11.69 14.45
C LYS A 81 -3.76 12.41 14.56
N ILE A 82 -4.62 12.32 13.54
CA ILE A 82 -5.93 13.00 13.52
C ILE A 82 -6.98 12.14 14.22
N ASN A 83 -7.08 10.86 13.86
CA ASN A 83 -8.07 9.95 14.45
C ASN A 83 -7.65 9.35 15.79
N LYS A 84 -6.38 9.54 16.21
CA LYS A 84 -5.81 9.00 17.46
C LYS A 84 -5.86 7.46 17.52
N THR A 85 -5.84 6.81 16.36
CA THR A 85 -5.76 5.35 16.30
C THR A 85 -4.36 4.90 16.72
N LYS A 86 -4.29 3.90 17.59
CA LYS A 86 -3.03 3.29 18.01
C LYS A 86 -2.77 2.04 17.18
N VAL A 87 -1.76 2.10 16.31
CA VAL A 87 -1.27 0.92 15.57
C VAL A 87 -0.15 0.26 16.38
N ILE A 88 -0.29 -1.04 16.63
CA ILE A 88 0.68 -1.82 17.42
C ILE A 88 1.27 -2.90 16.52
N PHE A 89 2.59 -2.89 16.37
CA PHE A 89 3.34 -3.96 15.74
C PHE A 89 3.91 -4.86 16.82
N CYS A 90 3.71 -6.17 16.69
CA CYS A 90 4.24 -7.19 17.60
C CYS A 90 5.08 -8.22 16.85
N GLY A 91 6.00 -8.87 17.58
CA GLY A 91 6.94 -9.84 17.02
C GLY A 91 8.30 -9.24 16.70
N GLU A 92 9.05 -9.93 15.83
CA GLU A 92 10.39 -9.52 15.43
C GLU A 92 10.40 -8.27 14.56
N THR A 93 11.45 -7.46 14.69
CA THR A 93 11.56 -6.23 13.93
C THR A 93 12.17 -6.50 12.56
N VAL A 94 11.45 -6.12 11.51
CA VAL A 94 12.02 -6.00 10.16
C VAL A 94 13.11 -4.92 10.17
N PRO A 95 14.35 -5.18 9.70
CA PRO A 95 15.38 -4.15 9.65
C PRO A 95 14.96 -2.98 8.73
N PRO A 96 15.38 -1.74 9.03
CA PRO A 96 15.05 -0.61 8.17
C PRO A 96 15.72 -0.78 6.81
N ARG A 97 15.08 -0.24 5.77
CA ARG A 97 15.65 -0.17 4.41
C ARG A 97 15.92 -1.51 3.71
N GLU A 98 15.54 -2.65 4.28
CA GLU A 98 15.64 -3.94 3.61
C GLU A 98 14.61 -4.13 2.49
N ARG A 99 14.90 -5.09 1.61
CA ARG A 99 13.94 -5.62 0.63
C ARG A 99 13.10 -6.71 1.30
N VAL A 100 11.79 -6.68 1.13
CA VAL A 100 10.86 -7.53 1.91
C VAL A 100 9.78 -8.12 1.00
N LEU A 101 9.49 -9.41 1.21
CA LEU A 101 8.25 -10.04 0.79
C LEU A 101 7.29 -10.05 1.99
N LEU A 102 6.22 -9.28 1.89
CA LEU A 102 5.14 -9.23 2.86
C LEU A 102 4.07 -10.25 2.47
N ILE A 103 3.81 -11.20 3.36
CA ILE A 103 2.71 -12.16 3.24
C ILE A 103 1.73 -11.84 4.35
N ALA A 104 0.48 -11.55 3.99
CA ALA A 104 -0.58 -11.25 4.95
C ALA A 104 -1.87 -11.96 4.55
N ASN A 105 -2.72 -12.20 5.55
CA ASN A 105 -4.11 -12.63 5.36
C ASN A 105 -4.97 -11.46 4.84
N HIS A 106 -6.06 -11.76 4.14
CA HIS A 106 -6.99 -10.77 3.60
C HIS A 106 -8.32 -10.83 4.36
N ARG A 107 -8.51 -9.91 5.29
CA ARG A 107 -9.68 -9.82 6.17
C ARG A 107 -10.62 -8.67 5.80
N THR A 108 -10.10 -7.60 5.21
CA THR A 108 -10.86 -6.40 4.86
C THR A 108 -10.35 -5.75 3.57
N GLU A 109 -11.20 -4.99 2.90
CA GLU A 109 -10.83 -4.21 1.71
C GLU A 109 -9.69 -3.20 1.97
N VAL A 110 -9.44 -2.83 3.23
CA VAL A 110 -8.47 -1.81 3.65
C VAL A 110 -7.20 -2.38 4.29
N ASP A 111 -6.97 -3.70 4.24
CA ASP A 111 -5.82 -4.34 4.91
C ASP A 111 -4.46 -3.76 4.48
N TRP A 112 -4.41 -3.30 3.24
CA TRP A 112 -3.26 -2.72 2.56
C TRP A 112 -2.77 -1.48 3.30
N MET A 113 -3.71 -0.75 3.92
CA MET A 113 -3.43 0.47 4.64
C MET A 113 -2.62 0.22 5.92
N TYR A 114 -2.80 -0.93 6.58
CA TYR A 114 -1.96 -1.32 7.73
C TYR A 114 -0.52 -1.62 7.31
N LEU A 115 -0.31 -2.14 6.09
CA LEU A 115 1.04 -2.34 5.54
C LEU A 115 1.75 -1.00 5.31
N TRP A 116 1.00 0.07 5.02
CA TRP A 116 1.57 1.42 4.86
C TRP A 116 2.12 1.96 6.17
N ASP A 117 1.44 1.73 7.30
CA ASP A 117 1.92 2.10 8.63
C ASP A 117 3.26 1.43 8.96
N LEU A 118 3.42 0.16 8.60
CA LEU A 118 4.68 -0.58 8.78
C LEU A 118 5.76 -0.07 7.83
N ALA A 119 5.45 0.04 6.54
CA ALA A 119 6.40 0.46 5.52
C ALA A 119 6.89 1.90 5.75
N LEU A 120 6.05 2.78 6.30
CA LEU A 120 6.44 4.14 6.71
C LEU A 120 7.55 4.09 7.75
N ARG A 121 7.36 3.31 8.82
CA ARG A 121 8.33 3.13 9.92
C ARG A 121 9.64 2.49 9.47
N LYS A 122 9.64 1.76 8.36
CA LYS A 122 10.85 1.15 7.76
C LYS A 122 11.48 2.00 6.64
N GLY A 123 10.93 3.17 6.34
CA GLY A 123 11.43 4.07 5.30
C GLY A 123 11.24 3.52 3.89
N ARG A 124 10.19 2.71 3.69
CA ARG A 124 9.94 1.93 2.47
C ARG A 124 8.53 2.07 1.91
N ILE A 125 7.69 2.94 2.48
CA ILE A 125 6.29 3.16 2.06
C ILE A 125 6.11 3.37 0.56
N GLY A 126 6.95 4.18 -0.09
CA GLY A 126 6.85 4.44 -1.52
C GLY A 126 7.28 3.28 -2.44
N TYR A 127 7.92 2.26 -1.87
CA TYR A 127 8.46 1.11 -2.60
C TYR A 127 7.60 -0.15 -2.41
N ILE A 128 6.42 0.00 -1.80
CA ILE A 128 5.46 -1.10 -1.69
C ILE A 128 4.82 -1.37 -3.06
N LYS A 129 4.80 -2.63 -3.47
CA LYS A 129 4.17 -3.13 -4.69
C LYS A 129 3.23 -4.27 -4.32
N TYR A 130 2.19 -4.49 -5.12
CA TYR A 130 1.16 -5.47 -4.81
C TYR A 130 0.95 -6.47 -5.92
N VAL A 131 0.50 -7.66 -5.52
CA VAL A 131 -0.16 -8.61 -6.41
C VAL A 131 -1.66 -8.34 -6.38
N LEU A 132 -2.24 -8.02 -7.54
CA LEU A 132 -3.60 -7.53 -7.72
C LEU A 132 -4.39 -8.36 -8.73
N LYS A 133 -5.70 -8.44 -8.56
CA LYS A 133 -6.59 -9.04 -9.56
C LYS A 133 -6.54 -8.26 -10.87
N SER A 134 -6.38 -8.97 -11.98
CA SER A 134 -6.28 -8.40 -13.33
C SER A 134 -7.45 -7.48 -13.70
N SER A 135 -8.66 -7.76 -13.20
CA SER A 135 -9.85 -6.93 -13.43
C SER A 135 -9.68 -5.50 -12.90
N LEU A 136 -8.92 -5.30 -11.82
CA LEU A 136 -8.63 -3.96 -11.28
C LEU A 136 -7.71 -3.17 -12.21
N MET A 137 -6.85 -3.86 -12.97
CA MET A 137 -5.97 -3.22 -13.96
C MET A 137 -6.74 -2.67 -15.16
N LYS A 138 -7.99 -3.08 -15.35
CA LYS A 138 -8.85 -2.63 -16.45
C LYS A 138 -9.63 -1.35 -16.11
N LEU A 139 -9.57 -0.89 -14.87
CA LEU A 139 -10.25 0.34 -14.45
C LEU A 139 -9.55 1.56 -15.06
N PRO A 140 -10.29 2.53 -15.61
CA PRO A 140 -9.70 3.77 -16.10
C PRO A 140 -9.02 4.52 -14.96
N VAL A 141 -7.92 5.23 -15.26
CA VAL A 141 -7.06 5.93 -14.28
C VAL A 141 -6.31 4.99 -13.34
N PHE A 142 -7.01 4.15 -12.56
CA PHE A 142 -6.40 3.21 -11.63
C PHE A 142 -5.51 2.18 -12.33
N GLY A 143 -5.98 1.59 -13.43
CA GLY A 143 -5.22 0.61 -14.20
C GLY A 143 -3.89 1.16 -14.72
N TRP A 144 -3.90 2.36 -15.31
CA TRP A 144 -2.67 3.04 -15.74
C TRP A 144 -1.73 3.34 -14.58
N SER A 145 -2.29 3.75 -13.44
CA SER A 145 -1.52 4.04 -12.23
C SER A 145 -0.85 2.77 -11.69
N PHE A 146 -1.57 1.66 -11.63
CA PHE A 146 -1.03 0.38 -11.18
C PHE A 146 0.04 -0.17 -12.12
N GLN A 147 -0.10 0.03 -13.43
CA GLN A 147 0.94 -0.30 -14.41
C GLN A 147 2.19 0.56 -14.22
N LEU A 148 2.03 1.87 -14.00
CA LEU A 148 3.14 2.79 -13.73
C LEU A 148 3.89 2.43 -12.44
N LEU A 149 3.14 2.02 -11.40
CA LEU A 149 3.68 1.52 -10.13
C LEU A 149 4.27 0.11 -10.22
N GLU A 150 4.11 -0.55 -11.36
CA GLU A 150 4.53 -1.92 -11.66
C GLU A 150 3.97 -2.93 -10.64
N PHE A 151 2.67 -2.82 -10.34
CA PHE A 151 1.96 -3.86 -9.60
C PHE A 151 1.81 -5.12 -10.48
N ILE A 152 1.83 -6.28 -9.84
CA ILE A 152 1.75 -7.58 -10.52
C ILE A 152 0.28 -7.95 -10.65
N SER A 153 -0.21 -8.11 -11.88
CA SER A 153 -1.59 -8.52 -12.14
C SER A 153 -1.72 -10.04 -12.22
N VAL A 154 -2.75 -10.61 -11.60
CA VAL A 154 -3.06 -12.05 -11.63
C VAL A 154 -4.54 -12.32 -11.93
N GLU A 155 -4.82 -13.37 -12.70
CA GLU A 155 -6.16 -13.93 -12.95
C GLU A 155 -6.60 -14.89 -11.83
N ARG A 156 -5.68 -15.27 -10.93
CA ARG A 156 -5.83 -16.30 -9.89
C ARG A 156 -5.92 -17.71 -10.49
N LYS A 157 -5.12 -17.95 -11.53
CA LYS A 157 -4.94 -19.26 -12.20
C LYS A 157 -3.47 -19.42 -12.52
N TRP A 158 -2.80 -20.34 -11.83
CA TRP A 158 -1.34 -20.48 -11.90
C TRP A 158 -0.84 -20.67 -13.33
N GLU A 159 -1.55 -21.49 -14.11
CA GLU A 159 -1.24 -21.83 -15.49
C GLU A 159 -1.20 -20.60 -16.42
N ILE A 160 -1.94 -19.55 -16.06
CA ILE A 160 -1.97 -18.27 -16.77
C ILE A 160 -0.94 -17.30 -16.17
N ASP A 161 -0.89 -17.25 -14.85
CA ASP A 161 -0.19 -16.19 -14.11
C ASP A 161 1.32 -16.41 -14.00
N GLU A 162 1.79 -17.67 -14.00
CA GLU A 162 3.19 -18.04 -13.77
C GLU A 162 4.14 -17.25 -14.69
N SER A 163 3.90 -17.29 -15.99
CA SER A 163 4.77 -16.66 -16.99
C SER A 163 4.83 -15.13 -16.84
N SER A 164 3.69 -14.50 -16.59
CA SER A 164 3.57 -13.04 -16.43
C SER A 164 4.20 -12.57 -15.12
N MET A 165 3.93 -13.28 -14.03
CA MET A 165 4.50 -12.99 -12.72
C MET A 165 6.02 -13.20 -12.74
N HIS A 166 6.50 -14.29 -13.33
CA HIS A 166 7.94 -14.54 -13.50
C HIS A 166 8.59 -13.39 -14.27
N ARG A 167 8.03 -12.98 -15.42
CA ARG A 167 8.55 -11.84 -16.20
C ARG A 167 8.61 -10.56 -15.37
N MET A 168 7.60 -10.25 -14.58
CA MET A 168 7.64 -9.06 -13.72
C MET A 168 8.72 -9.15 -12.64
N LEU A 169 8.80 -10.28 -11.93
CA LEU A 169 9.80 -10.49 -10.87
C LEU A 169 11.23 -10.38 -11.42
N GLN A 170 11.48 -10.81 -12.66
CA GLN A 170 12.78 -10.64 -13.33
C GLN A 170 13.18 -9.16 -13.44
N THR A 171 12.22 -8.25 -13.62
CA THR A 171 12.51 -6.79 -13.69
C THR A 171 12.89 -6.16 -12.35
N PHE A 172 12.67 -6.88 -11.24
CA PHE A 172 12.97 -6.41 -9.87
C PHE A 172 14.29 -6.98 -9.34
N LYS A 173 15.15 -7.54 -10.18
CA LYS A 173 16.40 -8.16 -9.71
C LYS A 173 17.48 -7.18 -9.26
N ASP A 174 17.45 -5.92 -9.68
CA ASP A 174 18.45 -4.93 -9.29
C ASP A 174 18.42 -4.70 -7.75
N PRO A 175 19.49 -5.03 -7.00
CA PRO A 175 19.52 -4.84 -5.56
C PRO A 175 19.53 -3.38 -5.12
N ARG A 176 19.85 -2.45 -6.04
CA ARG A 176 19.83 -1.00 -5.77
C ARG A 176 18.40 -0.45 -5.74
N ASP A 177 17.45 -1.16 -6.35
CA ASP A 177 16.03 -0.83 -6.29
C ASP A 177 15.41 -1.38 -5.00
N PRO A 178 14.91 -0.52 -4.09
CA PRO A 178 14.17 -1.01 -2.94
C PRO A 178 12.87 -1.69 -3.38
N LEU A 179 12.49 -2.76 -2.69
CA LEU A 179 11.28 -3.51 -3.01
C LEU A 179 10.61 -4.00 -1.73
N TRP A 180 9.33 -3.66 -1.58
CA TRP A 180 8.43 -4.24 -0.60
C TRP A 180 7.26 -4.88 -1.35
N LEU A 181 7.34 -6.17 -1.66
CA LEU A 181 6.28 -6.86 -2.40
C LEU A 181 5.26 -7.43 -1.42
N ALA A 182 4.02 -6.98 -1.49
CA ALA A 182 2.91 -7.48 -0.69
C ALA A 182 2.05 -8.46 -1.49
N VAL A 183 1.79 -9.62 -0.88
CA VAL A 183 0.91 -10.66 -1.39
C VAL A 183 -0.08 -11.07 -0.32
N PHE A 184 -1.33 -11.23 -0.75
CA PHE A 184 -2.42 -11.79 0.02
C PHE A 184 -2.81 -13.14 -0.59
N PRO A 185 -2.19 -14.26 -0.17
CA PRO A 185 -2.29 -15.53 -0.89
C PRO A 185 -3.71 -16.11 -0.96
N GLU A 186 -4.58 -15.72 -0.02
CA GLU A 186 -6.00 -16.12 0.01
C GLU A 186 -6.75 -15.68 -1.26
N GLY A 187 -6.31 -14.60 -1.92
CA GLY A 187 -6.83 -14.17 -3.22
C GLY A 187 -8.25 -13.61 -3.22
N THR A 188 -8.93 -13.58 -2.07
CA THR A 188 -10.22 -12.95 -1.80
C THR A 188 -10.30 -12.63 -0.30
N ASP A 189 -11.07 -11.63 0.10
CA ASP A 189 -11.39 -11.43 1.50
C ASP A 189 -12.32 -12.56 2.00
N PHE A 190 -12.18 -12.95 3.26
CA PHE A 190 -13.11 -13.90 3.88
C PHE A 190 -14.48 -13.25 4.00
N THR A 191 -15.36 -13.54 3.04
CA THR A 191 -16.81 -13.39 3.16
C THR A 191 -17.43 -14.63 3.79
#